data_AF-A0A2S8J5I6-F1
#
_entry.id   AF-A0A2S8J5I6-F1
#
_cell.length_a   1.000
_cell.length_b   1.000
_cell.length_c   1.000
_cell.angle_alpha   90.00
_cell.angle_beta   90.00
_cell.angle_gamma   90.00
#
_symmetry.space_group_name_H-M   'P 1'
#
loop_
_entity.id
_entity.type
_entity.pdbx_description
1 polymer ?
#
loop_
_entity_poly.entity_id
_entity_poly.type
_entity_poly.pdbx_seq_one_letter_code
_entity_poly.pdbx_strand_id
1 'polypeptide(L)' 'MQNANIPDASAIDPSQRADSTIRDDGASADRLAPARPPIRFGVLQGQAWIADDFDVPLPDYLLDAFEGR' A
#
# COMPACT_ATOMS: atom_id res chain seq x y z
N MET A 1 24.05 -9.97 23.22
CA MET A 1 23.59 -10.19 21.84
C MET A 1 22.09 -10.45 21.91
N GLN A 2 21.27 -9.41 21.82
CA GLN A 2 19.80 -9.53 21.83
C GLN A 2 19.32 -9.86 20.42
N ASN A 3 18.40 -10.81 20.37
CA ASN A 3 17.84 -11.51 19.22
C ASN A 3 16.62 -10.75 18.68
N ALA A 4 16.72 -10.26 17.44
CA ALA A 4 15.64 -9.57 16.74
C ALA A 4 14.48 -10.54 16.43
N ASN A 5 13.27 -10.17 16.83
CA ASN A 5 12.03 -10.81 16.43
C ASN A 5 11.66 -10.29 15.03
N ILE A 6 11.89 -11.10 14.00
CA ILE A 6 11.41 -10.86 12.64
C ILE A 6 10.07 -11.60 12.53
N PRO A 7 8.94 -10.94 12.22
CA PRO A 7 7.71 -11.67 11.95
C PRO A 7 7.87 -12.44 10.64
N ASP A 8 7.54 -13.73 10.71
CA ASP A 8 7.55 -14.72 9.64
C ASP A 8 7.10 -14.12 8.29
N ALA A 9 8.04 -14.02 7.36
CA ALA A 9 7.73 -13.88 5.94
C ALA A 9 7.13 -15.21 5.47
N SER A 10 5.84 -15.40 5.75
CA SER A 10 5.06 -16.52 5.23
C SER A 10 5.22 -16.53 3.71
N ALA A 11 5.92 -17.55 3.23
CA ALA A 11 6.13 -17.82 1.83
C ALA A 11 4.77 -17.94 1.14
N ILE A 12 4.46 -16.98 0.27
CA ILE A 12 3.26 -17.04 -0.56
C ILE A 12 3.52 -18.15 -1.59
N ASP A 13 2.88 -19.30 -1.40
CA ASP A 13 2.94 -20.43 -2.32
C ASP A 13 2.24 -20.08 -3.65
N PRO A 14 2.94 -20.05 -4.80
CA PRO A 14 2.35 -19.74 -6.09
C PRO A 14 1.31 -20.78 -6.54
N SER A 15 1.21 -21.93 -5.87
CA SER A 15 0.20 -22.96 -6.12
C SER A 15 -1.20 -22.58 -5.61
N GLN A 16 -1.36 -21.50 -4.84
CA GLN A 16 -2.69 -21.02 -4.39
C GLN A 16 -3.41 -20.15 -5.43
N ARG A 17 -2.95 -20.13 -6.69
CA ARG A 17 -3.72 -19.60 -7.82
C ARG A 17 -4.88 -20.55 -8.13
N ALA A 18 -5.84 -20.63 -7.21
CA ALA A 18 -7.03 -21.42 -7.34
C ALA A 18 -7.79 -20.93 -8.57
N ASP A 19 -7.89 -21.85 -9.52
CA ASP A 19 -8.67 -21.79 -10.74
C ASP A 19 -10.13 -21.46 -10.39
N SER A 20 -10.52 -20.19 -10.53
CA SER A 20 -11.91 -19.78 -10.38
C SER A 20 -12.65 -20.13 -11.67
N THR A 21 -13.14 -21.36 -11.77
CA THR A 21 -14.07 -21.77 -12.82
C THR A 21 -15.38 -21.02 -12.64
N ILE A 22 -15.53 -19.85 -13.28
CA ILE A 22 -16.80 -19.14 -13.39
C ILE A 22 -17.71 -19.99 -14.29
N ARG A 23 -18.65 -20.71 -13.68
CA ARG A 23 -19.77 -21.34 -14.38
C ARG A 23 -20.74 -20.24 -14.78
N ASP A 24 -20.80 -19.97 -16.08
CA ASP A 24 -21.79 -19.07 -16.67
C ASP A 24 -23.13 -19.81 -16.73
N ASP A 25 -23.92 -19.69 -15.67
CA ASP A 25 -25.32 -20.10 -15.66
C ASP A 25 -26.20 -18.86 -15.44
N GLY A 26 -26.74 -18.36 -16.55
CA GLY A 26 -28.08 -17.78 -16.59
C GLY A 26 -28.27 -16.38 -16.01
N ALA A 27 -28.37 -15.41 -16.92
CA ALA A 27 -29.16 -14.17 -16.78
C ALA A 27 -28.74 -13.22 -15.65
N SER A 28 -27.61 -12.53 -15.85
CA SER A 28 -27.33 -11.29 -15.13
C SER A 28 -28.04 -10.14 -15.84
N ALA A 29 -29.17 -9.71 -15.27
CA ALA A 29 -29.85 -8.49 -15.68
C ALA A 29 -28.86 -7.34 -15.78
N ASP A 30 -28.83 -6.69 -16.95
CA ASP A 30 -28.01 -5.55 -17.32
C ASP A 30 -28.35 -4.34 -16.45
N ARG A 31 -27.91 -4.37 -15.20
CA ARG A 31 -27.92 -3.18 -14.35
C ARG A 31 -26.68 -2.41 -14.76
N LEU A 32 -26.89 -1.46 -15.68
CA LEU A 32 -25.93 -0.46 -16.10
C LEU A 32 -25.48 0.33 -14.85
N ALA A 33 -24.52 -0.21 -14.10
CA ALA A 33 -23.86 0.51 -13.05
C ALA A 33 -23.09 1.66 -13.71
N PRO A 34 -23.11 2.88 -13.15
CA PRO A 34 -22.33 3.97 -13.70
C PRO A 34 -20.88 3.52 -13.77
N ALA A 35 -20.31 3.54 -14.97
CA ALA A 35 -18.92 3.17 -15.20
C ALA A 35 -18.05 4.05 -14.31
N ARG A 36 -17.33 3.44 -13.37
CA ARG A 36 -16.39 4.19 -12.54
C ARG A 36 -15.31 4.78 -13.46
N PRO A 37 -15.00 6.07 -13.34
CA PRO A 37 -13.94 6.65 -14.14
C PRO A 37 -12.62 5.90 -13.85
N PRO A 38 -11.76 5.74 -14.86
CA PRO A 38 -10.48 5.07 -14.66
C PRO A 38 -9.63 5.85 -13.65
N ILE A 39 -9.04 5.14 -12.69
CA ILE A 39 -8.11 5.73 -11.71
C ILE A 39 -6.83 6.15 -12.44
N ARG A 40 -6.41 7.41 -12.27
CA ARG A 40 -5.14 7.92 -12.79
C ARG A 40 -4.14 8.08 -11.66
N PHE A 41 -3.11 7.24 -11.65
CA PHE A 41 -1.98 7.37 -10.73
C PHE A 41 -0.94 8.38 -11.25
N GLY A 42 -0.04 8.83 -10.38
CA GLY A 42 1.09 9.67 -10.79
C GLY A 42 0.74 11.11 -11.16
N VAL A 43 -0.48 11.58 -10.89
CA VAL A 43 -0.90 12.96 -11.19
C VAL A 43 -0.08 14.06 -10.49
N LEU A 44 0.68 13.70 -9.44
CA LEU A 44 1.59 14.58 -8.71
C LEU A 44 3.06 14.17 -8.84
N GLN A 45 3.39 13.28 -9.78
CA GLN A 45 4.77 12.82 -9.96
C GLN A 45 5.70 14.00 -10.26
N GLY A 46 6.81 14.10 -9.51
CA GLY A 46 7.77 15.20 -9.64
C GLY A 46 7.31 16.55 -9.09
N GLN A 47 6.12 16.63 -8.48
CA GLN A 47 5.66 17.86 -7.80
C GLN A 47 6.09 17.92 -6.33
N ALA A 48 6.62 16.83 -5.80
CA ALA A 48 7.21 16.80 -4.47
C ALA A 48 8.67 17.24 -4.53
N TRP A 49 9.09 18.04 -3.54
CA TRP A 49 10.49 18.37 -3.30
C TRP A 49 10.92 17.75 -1.97
N ILE A 50 12.10 17.14 -1.97
CA ILE A 50 12.76 16.61 -0.78
C ILE A 50 13.83 17.64 -0.42
N ALA A 51 13.86 18.04 0.85
CA ALA A 51 14.86 18.98 1.33
C ALA A 51 16.26 18.37 1.29
N ASP A 52 17.29 19.18 1.04
CA ASP A 52 18.68 18.72 0.97
C ASP A 52 19.17 18.11 2.31
N ASP A 53 18.51 18.49 3.40
CA ASP A 53 18.78 18.04 4.77
C ASP A 53 17.79 16.98 5.27
N PHE A 54 17.01 16.36 4.38
CA PHE A 54 15.99 15.38 4.78
C PHE A 54 16.54 14.21 5.62
N ASP A 55 17.78 13.80 5.35
CA ASP A 55 18.47 12.73 6.08
C ASP A 55 19.18 13.20 7.36
N VAL A 56 19.17 14.52 7.65
CA VAL A 56 19.75 15.08 8.87
C VAL A 56 18.86 14.71 10.06
N PRO A 57 19.42 14.30 11.20
CA PRO A 57 18.63 13.98 12.39
C PRO A 57 17.75 15.17 12.80
N LEU A 58 16.54 14.86 13.26
CA LEU A 58 15.64 15.87 13.79
C LEU A 58 16.26 16.52 15.04
N PRO A 59 16.15 17.85 15.19
CA PRO A 59 16.51 18.55 16.42
C PRO A 59 15.80 18.00 17.66
N ASP A 60 16.50 17.99 18.81
CA ASP A 60 15.99 17.44 20.08
C ASP A 60 14.62 18.01 20.48
N TYR A 61 14.43 19.33 20.33
CA TYR A 61 13.16 19.98 20.68
C TYR A 61 11.98 19.52 19.80
N LEU A 62 12.25 19.09 18.56
CA LEU A 62 11.22 18.51 17.69
C LEU A 62 10.96 17.05 18.06
N LEU A 63 12.01 16.29 18.38
CA LEU A 63 11.86 14.90 18.85
C LEU A 63 10.99 14.82 20.11
N ASP A 64 11.22 15.69 21.09
CA ASP A 64 10.43 15.75 22.32
C ASP A 64 8.93 15.97 22.06
N ALA A 65 8.58 16.74 21.01
CA ALA A 65 7.18 16.96 20.63
C ALA A 65 6.50 15.69 20.08
N PHE A 66 7.25 14.78 19.46
CA PHE A 66 6.73 13.48 19.01
C PHE A 66 6.72 12.44 20.14
N GLU A 67 7.65 12.54 21.08
CA GLU A 67 7.85 11.55 22.16
C GLU A 67 7.08 11.90 23.44
N GLY A 68 6.44 13.07 23.50
CA GLY A 68 5.53 13.47 24.57
C GLY A 68 6.21 13.67 25.93
N ARG A 69 7.46 14.14 25.91
CA ARG A 69 8.24 14.43 27.12
C ARG A 69 7.90 15.79 27.71
#